data_AF-X1VJC4-F1
#
_entry.id   AF-X1VJC4-F1
#
_cell.length_a   1.000
_cell.length_b   1.000
_cell.length_c   1.000
_cell.angle_alpha   90.00
_cell.angle_beta   90.00
_cell.angle_gamma   90.00
#
_symmetry.space_group_name_H-M   'P 1'
#
loop_
_entity.id
_entity.type
_entity.pdbx_description
1 polymer ?
#
loop_
_entity_poly.entity_id
_entity_poly.type
_entity_poly.pdbx_seq_one_letter_code
_entity_poly.pdbx_strand_id
1 'polypeptide(L)'
;ETGKARAAVGSIKIDPIWEVGASSDDAHRELGTGEWSLTYSGVVAGANTATWRYGCGMRFTNITIPRASTIDQAYLTLRAILSKSANDVNTRISAEDVDDAPTFADNAAAFDARWANRTTTRVDWDAIPAWTAGLDYDSPEIKTVIKEIVDRGGWNSGQDIVIFWEDFEDRSTRAYNVHRIAASWDRDAPAPQLVIEYTAGVAYEKTLTENLGLVDKVVKSPSLLKAEPLGLLDTYDRTWAAYRVYPEILGLS
;
A
#
# COMPACT_ATOMS: atom_id res chain seq x y z
N GLU A 1 -17.48 14.03 42.45
CA GLU A 1 -17.27 12.77 41.71
C GLU A 1 -16.29 13.01 40.57
N THR A 2 -15.08 12.45 40.65
CA THR A 2 -14.07 12.59 39.59
C THR A 2 -14.28 11.50 38.55
N GLY A 3 -15.01 11.83 37.48
CA GLY A 3 -15.15 10.96 36.32
C GLY A 3 -13.77 10.69 35.69
N LYS A 4 -13.25 9.48 35.85
CA LYS A 4 -12.11 9.01 35.07
C LYS A 4 -12.57 8.83 33.62
N ALA A 5 -12.37 9.85 32.78
CA ALA A 5 -12.46 9.66 31.34
C ALA A 5 -11.36 8.67 30.92
N ARG A 6 -11.76 7.46 30.52
CA ARG A 6 -10.88 6.57 29.77
C ARG A 6 -10.71 7.20 28.38
N ALA A 7 -9.48 7.36 27.92
CA ALA A 7 -9.22 7.71 26.53
C ALA A 7 -9.85 6.62 25.64
N ALA A 8 -10.70 7.01 24.71
CA ALA A 8 -11.20 6.10 23.68
C ALA A 8 -10.03 5.78 22.75
N VAL A 9 -9.61 4.52 22.74
CA VAL A 9 -8.72 3.94 21.74
C VAL A 9 -9.59 3.72 20.50
N GLY A 10 -9.66 4.71 19.60
CA GLY A 10 -10.46 4.61 18.39
C GLY A 10 -9.59 4.32 17.17
N SER A 11 -9.74 3.16 16.55
CA SER A 11 -9.29 2.95 15.17
C SER A 11 -10.32 3.57 14.22
N ILE A 12 -9.86 4.21 13.15
CA ILE A 12 -10.71 4.63 12.03
C ILE A 12 -10.40 3.69 10.87
N LYS A 13 -11.44 3.00 10.39
CA LYS A 13 -11.41 2.21 9.15
C LYS A 13 -11.62 3.17 7.98
N ILE A 14 -10.72 3.10 6.99
CA ILE A 14 -10.75 3.93 5.79
C ILE A 14 -10.60 3.00 4.58
N ASP A 15 -11.43 3.19 3.56
CA ASP A 15 -11.56 2.35 2.35
C ASP A 15 -11.37 3.14 1.03
N PRO A 16 -10.24 3.84 0.84
CA PRO A 16 -9.94 4.54 -0.41
C PRO A 16 -9.73 3.60 -1.61
N ILE A 17 -10.05 4.13 -2.78
CA ILE A 17 -9.74 3.56 -4.10
C ILE A 17 -8.78 4.51 -4.80
N TRP A 18 -7.66 3.99 -5.28
CA TRP A 18 -6.76 4.70 -6.18
C TRP A 18 -6.83 4.08 -7.56
N GLU A 19 -6.84 4.91 -8.59
CA GLU A 19 -6.86 4.50 -9.99
C GLU A 19 -5.58 4.98 -10.67
N VAL A 20 -5.06 4.20 -11.62
CA VAL A 20 -3.97 4.66 -12.49
C VAL A 20 -4.41 5.94 -13.20
N GLY A 21 -3.60 7.00 -13.14
CA GLY A 21 -4.01 8.35 -13.53
C GLY A 21 -3.36 8.93 -14.79
N ALA A 22 -2.42 8.20 -15.42
CA ALA A 22 -1.70 8.66 -16.59
C ALA A 22 -1.13 7.48 -17.40
N SER A 23 -0.79 7.73 -18.68
CA SER A 23 -0.18 6.72 -19.57
C SER A 23 1.19 6.24 -19.04
N SER A 24 1.98 7.13 -18.43
CA SER A 24 3.25 6.74 -17.80
C SER A 24 3.09 6.05 -16.45
N ASP A 25 1.85 5.84 -15.98
CA ASP A 25 1.54 5.19 -14.71
C ASP A 25 1.06 3.75 -14.88
N ASP A 26 1.02 3.23 -16.10
CA ASP A 26 1.05 1.80 -16.32
C ASP A 26 1.99 1.44 -17.45
N ALA A 27 2.32 0.15 -17.53
CA ALA A 27 3.19 -0.33 -18.57
C ALA A 27 2.96 -1.79 -18.91
N HIS A 28 3.14 -2.11 -20.18
CA HIS A 28 3.13 -3.46 -20.72
C HIS A 28 4.56 -3.98 -20.95
N ARG A 29 4.79 -5.23 -20.56
CA ARG A 29 6.05 -5.93 -20.79
C ARG A 29 5.79 -7.36 -21.26
N GLU A 30 6.40 -7.73 -22.38
CA GLU A 30 6.44 -9.11 -22.87
C GLU A 30 7.88 -9.64 -22.87
N LEU A 31 8.07 -10.81 -22.28
CA LEU A 31 9.27 -11.62 -22.48
C LEU A 31 9.04 -12.58 -23.65
N GLY A 32 9.99 -12.66 -24.57
CA GLY A 32 9.91 -13.49 -25.77
C GLY A 32 10.50 -12.74 -26.95
N THR A 33 9.76 -11.75 -27.45
CA THR A 33 10.28 -10.76 -28.41
C THR A 33 10.93 -9.55 -27.73
N GLY A 34 10.61 -9.34 -26.45
CA GLY A 34 11.12 -8.21 -25.67
C GLY A 34 10.27 -6.95 -25.80
N GLU A 35 9.00 -7.06 -26.20
CA GLU A 35 8.07 -5.93 -26.31
C GLU A 35 7.91 -5.19 -24.97
N TRP A 36 7.79 -3.86 -25.10
CA TRP A 36 7.60 -2.91 -24.02
C TRP A 36 6.75 -1.74 -24.54
N SER A 37 5.84 -1.24 -23.72
CA SER A 37 5.02 -0.09 -24.09
C SER A 37 4.41 0.61 -22.88
N LEU A 38 4.40 1.94 -22.91
CA LEU A 38 3.61 2.79 -22.00
C LEU A 38 2.22 3.11 -22.54
N THR A 39 1.96 2.85 -23.83
CA THR A 39 0.69 3.24 -24.49
C THR A 39 -0.09 2.04 -25.01
N TYR A 40 0.28 0.82 -24.58
CA TYR A 40 -0.46 -0.37 -24.95
C TYR A 40 -1.80 -0.35 -24.22
N SER A 41 -2.89 -0.57 -24.95
CA SER A 41 -4.26 -0.38 -24.44
C SER A 41 -4.76 -1.49 -23.49
N GLY A 42 -3.85 -2.27 -22.90
CA GLY A 42 -4.18 -3.21 -21.86
C GLY A 42 -3.02 -3.53 -20.93
N VAL A 43 -3.34 -3.89 -19.70
CA VAL A 43 -2.39 -4.51 -18.77
C VAL A 43 -2.59 -6.04 -18.84
N VAL A 44 -1.52 -6.78 -19.09
CA VAL A 44 -1.58 -8.20 -19.45
C VAL A 44 -0.69 -9.02 -18.52
N ALA A 45 -1.19 -10.17 -18.07
CA ALA A 45 -0.38 -11.17 -17.36
C ALA A 45 -0.76 -12.59 -17.77
N GLY A 46 0.22 -13.49 -17.72
CA GLY A 46 0.11 -14.89 -18.15
C GLY A 46 0.99 -15.16 -19.37
N ALA A 47 0.70 -16.24 -20.09
CA ALA A 47 1.46 -16.67 -21.26
C ALA A 47 0.63 -16.68 -22.55
N ASN A 48 1.32 -16.62 -23.67
CA ASN A 48 0.73 -16.91 -24.97
C ASN A 48 1.74 -17.62 -25.86
N THR A 49 1.39 -18.82 -26.31
CA THR A 49 2.30 -19.70 -27.06
C THR A 49 3.52 -20.12 -26.25
N ALA A 50 4.45 -20.85 -26.88
CA ALA A 50 5.67 -21.33 -26.26
C ALA A 50 6.66 -20.23 -25.83
N THR A 51 6.48 -18.99 -26.31
CA THR A 51 7.53 -17.97 -26.26
C THR A 51 7.17 -16.73 -25.44
N TRP A 52 5.89 -16.35 -25.40
CA TRP A 52 5.49 -15.06 -24.83
C TRP A 52 5.00 -15.20 -23.41
N ARG A 53 5.61 -14.43 -22.50
CA ARG A 53 5.17 -14.26 -21.12
C ARG A 53 4.91 -12.79 -20.89
N TYR A 54 3.72 -12.47 -20.42
CA TYR A 54 3.27 -11.13 -20.20
C TYR A 54 3.36 -10.74 -18.73
N GLY A 55 3.64 -9.47 -18.52
CA GLY A 55 3.41 -8.79 -17.26
C GLY A 55 3.22 -7.32 -17.49
N CYS A 56 2.82 -6.65 -16.41
CA CYS A 56 2.61 -5.22 -16.40
C CYS A 56 3.07 -4.61 -15.09
N GLY A 57 3.21 -3.30 -15.10
CA GLY A 57 3.30 -2.47 -13.91
C GLY A 57 2.16 -1.47 -13.87
N MET A 58 1.66 -1.18 -12.68
CA MET A 58 0.59 -0.22 -12.43
C MET A 58 1.00 0.66 -11.25
N ARG A 59 1.11 1.97 -11.46
CA ARG A 59 1.49 2.96 -10.47
C ARG A 59 0.26 3.71 -9.98
N PHE A 60 0.09 3.73 -8.67
CA PHE A 60 -1.00 4.40 -7.97
C PHE A 60 -0.42 5.56 -7.18
N THR A 61 -0.96 6.75 -7.42
CA THR A 61 -0.36 7.99 -6.89
C THR A 61 -1.03 8.48 -5.63
N ASN A 62 -0.30 9.25 -4.82
CA ASN A 62 -0.85 9.96 -3.67
C ASN A 62 -1.56 8.99 -2.70
N ILE A 63 -0.87 7.91 -2.33
CA ILE A 63 -1.37 6.92 -1.37
C ILE A 63 -1.34 7.54 0.01
N THR A 64 -2.50 7.96 0.50
CA THR A 64 -2.63 8.72 1.76
C THR A 64 -2.54 7.85 3.02
N ILE A 65 -2.13 6.60 2.91
CA ILE A 65 -1.97 5.67 4.03
C ILE A 65 -0.77 6.10 4.91
N PRO A 66 -0.98 6.40 6.21
CA PRO A 66 0.12 6.68 7.12
C PRO A 66 1.06 5.47 7.26
N ARG A 67 2.34 5.74 7.44
CA ARG A 67 3.36 4.72 7.70
C ARG A 67 2.96 3.82 8.87
N ALA A 68 3.26 2.53 8.73
CA ALA A 68 3.01 1.49 9.73
C ALA A 68 1.52 1.32 10.11
N SER A 69 0.59 1.76 9.24
CA SER A 69 -0.83 1.45 9.40
C SER A 69 -1.08 -0.06 9.30
N THR A 70 -2.13 -0.53 9.96
CA THR A 70 -2.61 -1.90 9.77
C THR A 70 -3.39 -1.96 8.46
N ILE A 71 -2.96 -2.83 7.54
CA ILE A 71 -3.70 -3.11 6.30
C ILE A 71 -4.67 -4.26 6.58
N ASP A 72 -5.96 -3.98 6.51
CA ASP A 72 -7.01 -4.93 6.84
C ASP A 72 -7.34 -5.80 5.62
N GLN A 73 -7.47 -5.15 4.46
CA GLN A 73 -7.73 -5.75 3.15
C GLN A 73 -7.04 -4.94 2.05
N ALA A 74 -6.53 -5.59 1.01
CA ALA A 74 -6.08 -4.93 -0.21
C ALA A 74 -6.21 -5.85 -1.42
N TYR A 75 -6.64 -5.31 -2.56
CA TYR A 75 -6.77 -6.02 -3.83
C TYR A 75 -6.75 -5.05 -5.01
N LEU A 76 -6.45 -5.57 -6.19
CA LEU A 76 -6.64 -4.86 -7.45
C LEU A 76 -8.04 -5.15 -7.97
N THR A 77 -8.68 -4.15 -8.59
CA THR A 77 -9.86 -4.34 -9.43
C THR A 77 -9.50 -4.03 -10.87
N LEU A 78 -9.75 -4.99 -11.77
CA LEU A 78 -9.30 -4.95 -13.15
C LEU A 78 -10.46 -5.14 -14.13
N ARG A 79 -10.66 -4.17 -15.03
CA ARG A 79 -11.69 -4.25 -16.10
C ARG A 79 -11.19 -5.09 -17.27
N ALA A 80 -11.79 -6.26 -17.51
CA ALA A 80 -11.44 -7.09 -18.66
C ALA A 80 -11.80 -6.40 -19.98
N ILE A 81 -10.85 -6.34 -20.93
CA ILE A 81 -11.09 -5.74 -22.26
C ILE A 81 -11.37 -6.77 -23.35
N LEU A 82 -11.09 -8.05 -23.09
CA LEU A 82 -11.38 -9.17 -23.98
C LEU A 82 -11.91 -10.36 -23.19
N SER A 83 -12.82 -11.12 -23.81
CA SER A 83 -13.25 -12.40 -23.25
C SER A 83 -12.17 -13.46 -23.49
N LYS A 84 -11.72 -14.13 -22.42
CA LYS A 84 -10.70 -15.17 -22.46
C LYS A 84 -11.18 -16.37 -21.65
N SER A 85 -11.15 -17.56 -22.26
CA SER A 85 -11.71 -18.79 -21.70
C SER A 85 -10.67 -19.85 -21.32
N ALA A 86 -9.38 -19.62 -21.62
CA ALA A 86 -8.32 -20.56 -21.26
C ALA A 86 -8.29 -20.77 -19.74
N ASN A 87 -8.30 -22.03 -19.34
CA ASN A 87 -7.99 -22.45 -17.97
C ASN A 87 -6.47 -22.36 -17.71
N ASP A 88 -6.08 -22.48 -16.45
CA ASP A 88 -4.67 -22.56 -16.01
C ASP A 88 -3.81 -21.31 -16.27
N VAL A 89 -4.44 -20.13 -16.21
CA VAL A 89 -3.69 -18.87 -16.10
C VAL A 89 -3.24 -18.71 -14.65
N ASN A 90 -1.93 -18.67 -14.47
CA ASN A 90 -1.26 -18.53 -13.18
C ASN A 90 -0.33 -17.33 -13.25
N THR A 91 -0.51 -16.38 -12.34
CA THR A 91 0.24 -15.14 -12.32
C THR A 91 0.71 -14.84 -10.92
N ARG A 92 1.51 -13.78 -10.79
CA ARG A 92 2.02 -13.31 -9.52
C ARG A 92 1.83 -11.81 -9.40
N ILE A 93 1.54 -11.37 -8.19
CA ILE A 93 1.41 -9.98 -7.80
C ILE A 93 2.48 -9.64 -6.77
N SER A 94 3.13 -8.50 -6.95
CA SER A 94 4.16 -7.95 -6.07
C SER A 94 4.18 -6.44 -6.20
N ALA A 95 4.96 -5.74 -5.37
CA ALA A 95 5.15 -4.30 -5.49
C ALA A 95 6.63 -3.96 -5.76
N GLU A 96 6.91 -2.77 -6.27
CA GLU A 96 8.28 -2.25 -6.30
C GLU A 96 8.75 -1.92 -4.88
N ASP A 97 9.93 -2.40 -4.49
CA ASP A 97 10.47 -2.22 -3.14
C ASP A 97 11.18 -0.86 -3.00
N VAL A 98 10.38 0.21 -3.04
CA VAL A 98 10.82 1.62 -2.93
C VAL A 98 9.84 2.42 -2.07
N ASP A 99 10.31 3.51 -1.49
CA ASP A 99 9.47 4.37 -0.64
C ASP A 99 8.49 5.19 -1.48
N ASP A 100 8.95 5.79 -2.58
CA ASP A 100 8.13 6.62 -3.47
C ASP A 100 8.41 6.22 -4.92
N ALA A 101 7.45 5.54 -5.54
CA ALA A 101 7.68 4.89 -6.81
C ALA A 101 7.64 5.91 -7.97
N PRO A 102 8.72 6.04 -8.78
CA PRO A 102 8.72 6.97 -9.91
C PRO A 102 7.77 6.49 -11.01
N THR A 103 7.32 7.42 -11.85
CA THR A 103 6.58 7.10 -13.08
C THR A 103 7.42 6.20 -14.01
N PHE A 104 6.78 5.40 -14.86
CA PHE A 104 7.50 4.53 -15.79
C PHE A 104 8.21 5.36 -16.87
N ALA A 105 9.44 4.96 -17.19
CA ALA A 105 10.19 5.48 -18.32
C ALA A 105 9.96 4.58 -19.53
N ASP A 106 10.05 5.14 -20.74
CA ASP A 106 9.95 4.37 -21.98
C ASP A 106 11.22 3.55 -22.24
N ASN A 107 11.45 2.53 -21.40
CA ASN A 107 12.65 1.72 -21.38
C ASN A 107 12.40 0.36 -20.68
N ALA A 108 12.41 -0.71 -21.48
CA ALA A 108 12.24 -2.08 -20.99
C ALA A 108 13.26 -2.48 -19.90
N ALA A 109 14.53 -2.10 -20.05
CA ALA A 109 15.57 -2.44 -19.07
C ALA A 109 15.36 -1.72 -17.74
N ALA A 110 14.80 -0.50 -17.77
CA ALA A 110 14.43 0.22 -16.56
C ALA A 110 13.28 -0.48 -15.83
N PHE A 111 12.26 -0.97 -16.56
CA PHE A 111 11.21 -1.79 -15.97
C PHE A 111 11.76 -3.08 -15.38
N ASP A 112 12.59 -3.82 -16.12
CA ASP A 112 13.15 -5.09 -15.66
C ASP A 112 14.00 -4.91 -14.38
N ALA A 113 14.72 -3.78 -14.25
CA ALA A 113 15.45 -3.44 -13.03
C ALA A 113 14.53 -3.16 -11.83
N ARG A 114 13.41 -2.45 -12.05
CA ARG A 114 12.40 -2.20 -11.01
C ARG A 114 11.72 -3.49 -10.58
N TRP A 115 11.35 -4.34 -11.54
CA TRP A 115 10.78 -5.67 -11.26
C TRP A 115 11.76 -6.57 -10.51
N ALA A 116 13.07 -6.51 -10.81
CA ALA A 116 14.08 -7.25 -10.06
C ALA A 116 14.22 -6.77 -8.61
N ASN A 117 13.91 -5.49 -8.34
CA ASN A 117 13.84 -4.88 -7.01
C ASN A 117 12.38 -4.82 -6.48
N ARG A 118 11.64 -5.92 -6.63
CA ARG A 118 10.28 -6.06 -6.09
C ARG A 118 10.29 -6.58 -4.66
N THR A 119 9.16 -6.43 -3.98
CA THR A 119 8.92 -6.94 -2.63
C THR A 119 9.30 -8.42 -2.49
N THR A 120 9.78 -8.77 -1.29
CA THR A 120 10.03 -10.15 -0.90
C THR A 120 8.72 -10.92 -0.86
N THR A 121 7.69 -10.31 -0.30
CA THR A 121 6.34 -10.85 -0.29
C THR A 121 5.73 -10.77 -1.67
N ARG A 122 5.12 -11.88 -2.11
CA ARG A 122 4.47 -12.02 -3.39
C ARG A 122 3.20 -12.84 -3.20
N VAL A 123 2.17 -12.52 -3.98
CA VAL A 123 0.89 -13.22 -3.93
C VAL A 123 0.66 -13.92 -5.26
N ASP A 124 0.21 -15.15 -5.15
CA ASP A 124 -0.04 -16.03 -6.27
C ASP A 124 -1.50 -15.90 -6.67
N TRP A 125 -1.74 -15.53 -7.93
CA TRP A 125 -3.09 -15.54 -8.51
C TRP A 125 -3.16 -16.67 -9.52
N ASP A 126 -3.37 -17.86 -8.97
CA ASP A 126 -3.43 -19.12 -9.70
C ASP A 126 -4.86 -19.48 -10.11
N ALA A 127 -4.98 -20.30 -11.14
CA ALA A 127 -6.24 -20.78 -11.70
C ALA A 127 -7.25 -19.65 -11.97
N ILE A 128 -6.78 -18.52 -12.54
CA ILE A 128 -7.64 -17.37 -12.81
C ILE A 128 -8.79 -17.83 -13.72
N PRO A 129 -10.06 -17.64 -13.32
CA PRO A 129 -11.20 -18.10 -14.09
C PRO A 129 -11.31 -17.36 -15.44
N ALA A 130 -12.18 -17.86 -16.30
CA ALA A 130 -12.49 -17.18 -17.55
C ALA A 130 -12.96 -15.74 -17.30
N TRP A 131 -12.48 -14.81 -18.12
CA TRP A 131 -12.91 -13.42 -18.09
C TRP A 131 -13.85 -13.13 -19.25
N THR A 132 -14.83 -12.27 -18.99
CA THR A 132 -15.78 -11.72 -19.95
C THR A 132 -15.49 -10.24 -20.12
N ALA A 133 -15.35 -9.78 -21.37
CA ALA A 133 -15.10 -8.38 -21.66
C ALA A 133 -16.16 -7.47 -21.02
N GLY A 134 -15.72 -6.34 -20.49
CA GLY A 134 -16.59 -5.33 -19.87
C GLY A 134 -16.90 -5.58 -18.39
N LEU A 135 -16.48 -6.71 -17.80
CA LEU A 135 -16.65 -6.99 -16.38
C LEU A 135 -15.37 -6.70 -15.58
N ASP A 136 -15.56 -6.39 -14.29
CA ASP A 136 -14.49 -6.21 -13.32
C ASP A 136 -14.15 -7.52 -12.62
N TYR A 137 -12.86 -7.71 -12.36
CA TYR A 137 -12.31 -8.87 -11.67
C TYR A 137 -11.35 -8.41 -10.58
N ASP A 138 -11.59 -8.89 -9.37
CA ASP A 138 -10.72 -8.61 -8.24
C ASP A 138 -9.59 -9.64 -8.13
N SER A 139 -8.40 -9.16 -7.79
CA SER A 139 -7.29 -10.02 -7.41
C SER A 139 -7.54 -10.74 -6.08
N PRO A 140 -6.75 -11.77 -5.75
CA PRO A 140 -6.63 -12.24 -4.37
C PRO A 140 -6.17 -11.12 -3.43
N GLU A 141 -6.24 -11.40 -2.14
CA GLU A 141 -5.78 -10.51 -1.07
C GLU A 141 -4.26 -10.25 -1.17
N ILE A 142 -3.88 -8.98 -1.27
CA ILE A 142 -2.48 -8.52 -1.40
C ILE A 142 -1.99 -7.67 -0.23
N LYS A 143 -2.73 -7.59 0.89
CA LYS A 143 -2.31 -6.75 2.04
C LYS A 143 -0.89 -6.97 2.52
N THR A 144 -0.34 -8.17 2.41
CA THR A 144 1.03 -8.44 2.86
C THR A 144 2.08 -7.79 1.94
N VAL A 145 1.79 -7.68 0.64
CA VAL A 145 2.58 -6.91 -0.33
C VAL A 145 2.50 -5.41 0.02
N ILE A 146 1.29 -4.89 0.23
CA ILE A 146 1.09 -3.47 0.62
C ILE A 146 1.75 -3.18 1.97
N LYS A 147 1.66 -4.11 2.93
CA LYS A 147 2.25 -3.98 4.26
C LYS A 147 3.75 -3.82 4.21
N GLU A 148 4.42 -4.57 3.34
CA GLU A 148 5.87 -4.45 3.15
C GLU A 148 6.26 -3.02 2.75
N ILE A 149 5.49 -2.39 1.85
CA ILE A 149 5.72 -1.01 1.41
C ILE A 149 5.42 0.02 2.51
N VAL A 150 4.24 -0.04 3.13
CA VAL A 150 3.84 0.98 4.12
C VAL A 150 4.64 0.89 5.44
N ASP A 151 5.37 -0.20 5.67
CA ASP A 151 6.28 -0.37 6.80
C ASP A 151 7.69 0.16 6.56
N ARG A 152 8.04 0.46 5.30
CA ARG A 152 9.38 0.91 4.94
C ARG A 152 9.80 2.15 5.71
N GLY A 153 11.12 2.24 5.92
CA GLY A 153 11.77 3.32 6.66
C GLY A 153 11.41 4.73 6.16
N GLY A 154 11.37 4.90 4.84
CA GLY A 154 11.10 6.17 4.19
C GLY A 154 9.67 6.34 3.69
N TRP A 155 8.76 5.39 3.97
CA TRP A 155 7.36 5.52 3.58
C TRP A 155 6.70 6.72 4.29
N ASN A 156 5.99 7.55 3.52
CA ASN A 156 5.20 8.68 3.99
C ASN A 156 3.86 8.72 3.26
N SER A 157 2.82 9.18 3.96
CA SER A 157 1.51 9.44 3.34
C SER A 157 1.65 10.43 2.19
N GLY A 158 1.05 10.10 1.05
CA GLY A 158 1.14 10.86 -0.20
C GLY A 158 2.19 10.34 -1.19
N GLN A 159 2.95 9.30 -0.84
CA GLN A 159 3.86 8.62 -1.76
C GLN A 159 3.14 7.64 -2.68
N ASP A 160 3.85 7.17 -3.71
CA ASP A 160 3.29 6.37 -4.78
C ASP A 160 3.72 4.90 -4.68
N ILE A 161 2.83 4.00 -5.10
CA ILE A 161 3.08 2.55 -5.11
C ILE A 161 3.01 2.03 -6.55
N VAL A 162 3.97 1.18 -6.93
CA VAL A 162 3.86 0.33 -8.12
C VAL A 162 3.51 -1.09 -7.72
N ILE A 163 2.49 -1.65 -8.38
CA ILE A 163 2.13 -3.05 -8.34
C ILE A 163 2.50 -3.70 -9.67
N PHE A 164 3.24 -4.80 -9.62
CA PHE A 164 3.49 -5.67 -10.76
C PHE A 164 2.48 -6.82 -10.78
N TRP A 165 1.91 -7.10 -11.95
CA TRP A 165 1.10 -8.29 -12.20
C TRP A 165 1.64 -9.02 -13.43
N GLU A 166 2.13 -10.24 -13.24
CA GLU A 166 3.05 -10.86 -14.22
C GLU A 166 3.07 -12.39 -14.21
N ASP A 167 3.69 -12.95 -15.24
CA ASP A 167 4.04 -14.37 -15.35
C ASP A 167 5.46 -14.60 -15.93
N PHE A 168 6.41 -13.75 -15.56
CA PHE A 168 7.82 -13.85 -15.96
C PHE A 168 8.52 -15.05 -15.35
N GLU A 169 8.04 -15.55 -14.21
CA GLU A 169 8.51 -16.79 -13.56
C GLU A 169 7.88 -18.07 -14.16
N ASP A 170 7.14 -17.97 -15.28
CA ASP A 170 6.68 -19.09 -16.11
C ASP A 170 5.77 -20.10 -15.37
N ARG A 171 4.78 -19.57 -14.66
CA ARG A 171 3.81 -20.33 -13.86
C ARG A 171 2.62 -20.83 -14.66
N SER A 172 2.20 -20.09 -15.68
CA SER A 172 1.15 -20.56 -16.58
C SER A 172 1.68 -21.68 -17.47
N THR A 173 0.77 -22.50 -17.97
CA THR A 173 1.14 -23.37 -19.09
C THR A 173 1.44 -22.51 -20.32
N ARG A 174 2.47 -22.87 -21.09
CA ARG A 174 2.82 -22.17 -22.34
C ARG A 174 1.88 -22.50 -23.51
N ALA A 175 0.62 -22.79 -23.21
CA ALA A 175 -0.40 -23.03 -24.22
C ALA A 175 -0.86 -21.70 -24.84
N TYR A 176 -1.63 -21.80 -25.92
CA TYR A 176 -2.18 -20.64 -26.59
C TYR A 176 -3.21 -19.93 -25.70
N ASN A 177 -3.18 -18.58 -25.66
CA ASN A 177 -4.15 -17.75 -24.95
C ASN A 177 -4.26 -17.93 -23.42
N VAL A 178 -3.21 -18.40 -22.74
CA VAL A 178 -3.18 -18.59 -21.28
C VAL A 178 -2.81 -17.28 -20.56
N HIS A 179 -3.57 -16.21 -20.83
CA HIS A 179 -3.38 -14.91 -20.22
C HIS A 179 -4.71 -14.22 -19.92
N ARG A 180 -4.63 -13.16 -19.12
CA ARG A 180 -5.71 -12.21 -18.88
C ARG A 180 -5.24 -10.82 -19.27
N ILE A 181 -6.20 -10.01 -19.73
CA ILE A 181 -5.95 -8.67 -20.22
C ILE A 181 -7.04 -7.74 -19.72
N ALA A 182 -6.62 -6.75 -18.93
CA ALA A 182 -7.45 -5.69 -18.43
C ALA A 182 -7.13 -4.37 -19.14
N ALA A 183 -7.98 -3.37 -18.96
CA ALA A 183 -7.75 -2.03 -19.45
C ALA A 183 -6.51 -1.41 -18.80
N SER A 184 -5.72 -0.70 -19.60
CA SER A 184 -4.75 0.31 -19.14
C SER A 184 -5.41 1.69 -19.17
N TRP A 185 -4.67 2.71 -18.72
CA TRP A 185 -5.03 4.11 -18.85
C TRP A 185 -5.34 4.52 -20.31
N ASP A 186 -4.59 4.00 -21.28
CA ASP A 186 -4.74 4.32 -22.70
C ASP A 186 -5.96 3.64 -23.36
N ARG A 187 -6.81 2.97 -22.58
CA ARG A 187 -8.07 2.39 -23.03
C ARG A 187 -9.25 3.27 -22.61
N ASP A 188 -10.24 3.40 -23.48
CA ASP A 188 -11.55 3.95 -23.12
C ASP A 188 -12.37 2.94 -22.28
N ALA A 189 -11.91 2.71 -21.06
CA ALA A 189 -12.48 1.86 -20.02
C ALA A 189 -11.85 2.24 -18.66
N PRO A 190 -12.46 1.91 -17.51
CA PRO A 190 -11.83 2.13 -16.21
C PRO A 190 -10.42 1.51 -16.15
N ALA A 191 -9.44 2.34 -15.80
CA ALA A 191 -8.06 1.91 -15.62
C ALA A 191 -7.93 1.03 -14.36
N PRO A 192 -6.79 0.36 -14.16
CA PRO A 192 -6.59 -0.48 -12.98
C PRO A 192 -6.80 0.30 -11.68
N GLN A 193 -7.47 -0.33 -10.72
CA GLN A 193 -7.75 0.24 -9.41
C GLN A 193 -7.05 -0.57 -8.31
N LEU A 194 -6.55 0.12 -7.29
CA LEU A 194 -6.02 -0.42 -6.06
C LEU A 194 -6.98 -0.04 -4.93
N VAL A 195 -7.59 -1.04 -4.31
CA VAL A 195 -8.47 -0.88 -3.16
C VAL A 195 -7.72 -1.30 -1.91
N ILE A 196 -7.66 -0.42 -0.90
CA ILE A 196 -7.02 -0.75 0.39
C ILE A 196 -7.93 -0.32 1.53
N GLU A 197 -8.32 -1.28 2.35
CA GLU A 197 -8.88 -1.04 3.67
C GLU A 197 -7.77 -1.02 4.70
N TYR A 198 -7.70 0.05 5.49
CA TYR A 198 -6.71 0.16 6.55
C TYR A 198 -7.25 0.80 7.82
N THR A 199 -6.58 0.44 8.92
CA THR A 199 -6.77 1.01 10.23
C THR A 199 -5.56 1.88 10.57
N ALA A 200 -5.78 3.20 10.61
CA ALA A 200 -4.77 4.15 11.04
C ALA A 200 -4.59 4.10 12.57
N GLY A 201 -3.34 4.08 13.03
CA GLY A 201 -3.03 4.32 14.44
C GLY A 201 -3.24 5.79 14.77
N VAL A 202 -4.28 6.13 15.55
CA VAL A 202 -4.42 7.49 16.09
C VAL A 202 -3.33 7.76 17.12
N ALA A 203 -2.55 8.83 16.93
CA ALA A 203 -1.70 9.35 17.98
C ALA A 203 -2.59 9.85 19.13
N TYR A 204 -2.36 9.34 20.34
CA TYR A 204 -3.04 9.87 21.53
C TYR A 204 -2.42 11.22 21.88
N GLU A 205 -3.12 12.31 21.55
CA GLU A 205 -2.87 13.59 22.20
C GLU A 205 -3.68 13.65 23.50
N LYS A 206 -2.99 13.57 24.63
CA LYS A 206 -3.59 13.90 25.94
C LYS A 206 -3.11 15.29 26.32
N THR A 207 -3.95 16.31 26.10
CA THR A 207 -3.74 17.63 26.67
C THR A 207 -3.92 17.53 28.19
N LEU A 208 -2.82 17.63 28.93
CA LEU A 208 -2.88 17.78 30.38
C LEU A 208 -3.01 19.27 30.67
N THR A 209 -4.20 19.72 31.03
CA THR A 209 -4.40 21.08 31.54
C THR A 209 -4.05 21.07 33.02
N GLU A 210 -2.98 21.77 33.40
CA GLU A 210 -2.70 22.07 34.80
C GLU A 210 -3.49 23.29 35.26
N ASN A 211 -3.90 23.33 36.53
CA ASN A 211 -4.71 24.42 37.12
C ASN A 211 -3.99 25.80 37.19
N LEU A 212 -2.83 25.95 36.55
CA LEU A 212 -2.06 27.20 36.48
C LEU A 212 -1.89 27.73 35.03
N GLY A 213 -2.55 27.12 34.04
CA GLY A 213 -2.59 27.67 32.67
C GLY A 213 -1.30 27.53 31.86
N LEU A 214 -0.34 26.70 32.30
CA LEU A 214 0.73 26.22 31.42
C LEU A 214 0.27 24.95 30.71
N VAL A 215 0.42 24.92 29.38
CA VAL A 215 0.04 23.78 28.53
C VAL A 215 1.31 23.01 28.18
N ASP A 216 1.54 21.86 28.82
CA ASP A 216 2.54 20.90 28.36
C ASP A 216 1.89 19.89 27.41
N LYS A 217 2.38 19.87 26.16
CA LYS A 217 1.98 18.86 25.15
C LYS A 217 2.82 17.61 25.32
N VAL A 218 2.24 16.53 25.83
CA VAL A 218 2.86 15.21 25.78
C VAL A 218 2.33 14.45 24.57
N VAL A 219 3.16 14.33 23.54
CA VAL A 219 2.89 13.46 22.38
C VAL A 219 3.49 12.09 22.66
N LYS A 220 2.66 11.03 22.65
CA LYS A 220 3.15 9.65 22.59
C LYS A 220 2.93 9.10 21.20
N SER A 221 3.96 9.19 20.37
CA SER A 221 4.02 8.51 19.08
C SER A 221 4.41 7.04 19.28
N PRO A 222 3.86 6.09 18.52
CA PRO A 222 4.50 4.80 18.33
C PRO A 222 5.91 5.08 17.82
N SER A 223 6.93 4.54 18.50
CA SER A 223 8.35 4.82 18.35
C SER A 223 8.76 5.20 16.92
N LEU A 224 8.84 6.51 16.68
CA LEU A 224 9.47 7.12 15.54
C LEU A 224 10.97 7.02 15.81
N LEU A 225 11.72 6.22 15.05
CA LEU A 225 13.17 6.22 15.14
C LEU A 225 13.67 7.49 14.43
N LYS A 226 13.72 8.61 15.17
CA LYS A 226 14.34 9.85 14.72
C LYS A 226 15.70 9.92 15.39
N ALA A 227 16.76 9.64 14.64
CA ALA A 227 18.10 10.00 15.08
C ALA A 227 18.18 11.54 15.11
N GLU A 228 18.43 12.11 16.29
CA GLU A 228 18.70 13.53 16.43
C GLU A 228 20.23 13.73 16.42
N PRO A 229 20.81 14.42 15.42
CA PRO A 229 22.13 14.96 15.57
C PRO A 229 22.00 16.17 16.48
N LEU A 230 22.51 16.04 17.71
CA LEU A 230 22.84 17.07 18.72
C LEU A 230 22.29 16.74 20.13
N GLY A 231 22.79 15.65 20.72
CA GLY A 231 23.43 15.72 22.04
C GLY A 231 22.63 16.21 23.25
N LEU A 232 21.33 15.94 23.39
CA LEU A 232 20.65 16.02 24.69
C LEU A 232 20.41 14.62 25.28
N LEU A 233 21.01 14.41 26.45
CA LEU A 233 20.81 13.26 27.31
C LEU A 233 19.60 13.55 28.21
N ASP A 234 18.46 12.94 27.94
CA ASP A 234 17.35 12.96 28.91
C ASP A 234 17.71 12.00 30.06
N THR A 235 18.07 12.59 31.19
CA THR A 235 18.30 11.87 32.45
C THR A 235 16.97 11.73 33.15
N TYR A 236 16.45 10.51 33.23
CA TYR A 236 15.17 10.22 33.88
C TYR A 236 15.40 9.95 35.36
N ASP A 237 15.17 10.93 36.24
CA ASP A 237 15.12 10.70 37.69
C ASP A 237 13.66 10.68 38.18
N ARG A 238 13.25 9.56 38.79
CA ARG A 238 11.96 9.45 39.49
C ARG A 238 12.16 9.73 40.97
N THR A 239 11.68 10.88 41.45
CA THR A 239 11.45 11.11 42.89
C THR A 239 9.96 11.02 43.20
N TRP A 240 9.56 10.04 44.02
CA TRP A 240 8.20 9.95 44.57
C TRP A 240 8.06 10.91 45.75
N ALA A 241 7.11 11.86 45.69
CA ALA A 241 6.65 12.60 46.85
C ALA A 241 5.26 12.11 47.26
N ALA A 242 5.17 11.45 48.42
CA ALA A 242 3.90 11.20 49.10
C ALA A 242 3.51 12.46 49.87
N TYR A 243 2.34 13.05 49.58
CA TYR A 243 1.78 14.13 50.39
C TYR A 243 0.49 13.67 51.08
N ARG A 244 0.42 13.93 52.39
CA ARG A 244 -0.74 13.69 53.27
C ARG A 244 -1.45 15.01 53.45
N VAL A 245 -2.75 15.05 53.19
CA VAL A 245 -3.58 16.26 53.30
C VAL A 245 -4.19 16.35 54.70
N TYR A 246 -4.05 17.50 55.36
CA TYR A 246 -4.84 17.87 56.54
C TYR A 246 -5.83 18.98 56.16
N PRO A 247 -7.12 18.84 56.47
CA PRO A 247 -8.08 19.94 56.29
C PRO A 247 -8.12 20.84 57.53
N GLU A 248 -8.09 22.16 57.32
CA GLU A 248 -8.44 23.16 58.33
C GLU A 248 -9.83 23.74 58.01
N ILE A 249 -10.69 23.82 59.03
CA ILE A 249 -11.99 24.48 58.96
C ILE A 249 -11.80 25.91 59.48
N LEU A 250 -12.11 26.90 58.65
CA LEU A 250 -12.17 28.31 59.06
C LEU A 250 -13.44 28.54 59.89
N GLY A 251 -13.28 28.72 61.20
CA GLY A 251 -14.30 29.32 62.06
C GLY A 251 -14.17 30.85 62.00
N LEU A 252 -15.21 31.54 61.55
CA LEU A 252 -15.38 32.98 61.77
C LEU A 252 -16.11 33.17 63.11
N SER A 253 -15.52 33.93 64.03
CA SER A 253 -16.22 34.61 65.13
C SER A 253 -16.78 35.94 64.66
#